data_AF-B4NLF3-F1
#
_entry.id   AF-B4NLF3-F1
#
_cell.length_a   1.000
_cell.length_b   1.000
_cell.length_c   1.000
_cell.angle_alpha   90.00
_cell.angle_beta   90.00
_cell.angle_gamma   90.00
#
_symmetry.space_group_name_H-M   'P 1'
#
loop_
_entity.id
_entity.type
_entity.pdbx_description
1 polymer ?
#
loop_
_entity_poly.entity_id
_entity_poly.type
_entity_poly.pdbx_seq_one_letter_code
_entity_poly.pdbx_strand_id
1 'polypeptide(L)'
;MLAHSSAGFLDYNYPQLALEFFKQVATPDGYRFNLEEPNGSKREEIGLILNPGTDKEEHVRMGTYSSYDEKTDTESITMYTADKNGYKARYEVKNRKLSNAVLKSATFNG
;
A
#
# COMPACT_ATOMS: atom_id res chain seq x y z
N MET A 1 47.21 6.92 -0.50
CA MET A 1 46.35 6.17 -1.44
C MET A 1 44.93 6.27 -0.90
N LEU A 2 44.09 7.12 -1.50
CA LEU A 2 42.71 7.32 -1.06
C LEU A 2 41.88 6.16 -1.61
N ALA A 3 41.32 5.34 -0.72
CA ALA A 3 40.31 4.36 -1.08
C ALA A 3 39.03 5.10 -1.45
N HIS A 4 38.74 5.22 -2.74
CA HIS A 4 37.43 5.64 -3.22
C HIS A 4 36.45 4.49 -2.98
N SER A 5 35.79 4.51 -1.83
CA SER A 5 34.64 3.65 -1.54
C SER A 5 33.53 3.98 -2.55
N SER A 6 33.05 2.96 -3.24
CA SER A 6 32.04 3.01 -4.31
C SER A 6 30.63 3.35 -3.82
N ALA A 7 30.46 4.44 -3.07
CA ALA A 7 29.15 4.92 -2.60
C ALA A 7 28.31 5.55 -3.72
N GLY A 8 28.96 6.12 -4.75
CA GLY A 8 28.26 6.87 -5.81
C GLY A 8 27.32 6.05 -6.70
N PHE A 9 27.50 4.72 -6.79
CA PHE A 9 26.63 3.88 -7.64
C PHE A 9 25.31 3.51 -6.93
N LEU A 10 25.32 3.39 -5.60
CA LEU A 10 24.09 3.19 -4.83
C LEU A 10 23.37 4.53 -4.66
N ASP A 11 24.08 5.63 -4.40
CA ASP A 11 23.46 6.96 -4.24
C ASP A 11 22.81 7.51 -5.52
N TYR A 12 23.31 7.12 -6.71
CA TYR A 12 22.78 7.61 -8.00
C TYR A 12 21.58 6.79 -8.52
N ASN A 13 21.56 5.47 -8.29
CA ASN A 13 20.55 4.58 -8.86
C ASN A 13 19.33 4.36 -7.95
N TYR A 14 19.48 4.47 -6.63
CA TYR A 14 18.36 4.38 -5.69
C TYR A 14 17.28 5.47 -5.90
N PRO A 15 17.61 6.77 -6.10
CA PRO A 15 16.57 7.77 -6.28
C PRO A 15 15.78 7.60 -7.59
N GLN A 16 16.38 7.07 -8.66
CA GLN A 16 15.70 6.88 -9.94
C GLN A 16 14.69 5.72 -9.90
N LEU A 17 15.08 4.57 -9.35
CA LEU A 17 14.19 3.41 -9.20
C LEU A 17 13.11 3.65 -8.14
N ALA A 18 13.44 4.40 -7.08
CA ALA A 18 12.45 4.82 -6.10
C ALA A 18 11.37 5.65 -6.80
N LEU A 19 11.71 6.69 -7.58
CA LEU A 19 10.74 7.60 -8.19
C LEU A 19 9.76 6.92 -9.17
N GLU A 20 10.15 5.83 -9.82
CA GLU A 20 9.31 5.11 -10.79
C GLU A 20 8.10 4.43 -10.12
N PHE A 21 8.34 3.83 -8.96
CA PHE A 21 7.36 3.03 -8.22
C PHE A 21 6.75 3.78 -7.03
N PHE A 22 7.44 4.80 -6.53
CA PHE A 22 7.07 5.62 -5.38
C PHE A 22 6.43 6.93 -5.83
N LYS A 23 5.19 7.18 -5.39
CA LYS A 23 4.49 8.44 -5.62
C LYS A 23 4.02 9.00 -4.29
N GLN A 24 4.61 10.10 -3.85
CA GLN A 24 4.16 10.86 -2.70
C GLN A 24 3.74 12.25 -3.12
N VAL A 25 2.54 12.66 -2.73
CA VAL A 25 1.96 13.97 -3.00
C VAL A 25 1.56 14.58 -1.68
N ALA A 26 2.15 15.72 -1.31
CA ALA A 26 1.69 16.51 -0.18
C ALA A 26 0.35 17.19 -0.54
N THR A 27 -0.57 17.23 0.41
CA THR A 27 -1.81 18.02 0.33
C THR A 27 -1.80 19.07 1.44
N PRO A 28 -2.60 20.15 1.34
CA PRO A 28 -2.63 21.20 2.37
C PRO A 28 -2.82 20.65 3.80
N ASP A 29 -3.67 19.62 3.92
CA ASP A 29 -4.03 19.01 5.21
C ASP A 29 -3.54 17.55 5.32
N GLY A 30 -2.44 17.19 4.64
CA GLY A 30 -1.91 15.83 4.72
C GLY A 30 -1.02 15.38 3.58
N TYR A 31 -1.15 14.10 3.21
CA TYR A 31 -0.43 13.51 2.08
C TYR A 31 -1.17 12.31 1.50
N ARG A 32 -0.84 12.00 0.25
CA ARG A 32 -1.12 10.72 -0.38
C ARG A 32 0.18 10.05 -0.78
N PHE A 33 0.26 8.75 -0.55
CA PHE A 33 1.39 7.90 -0.85
C PHE A 33 0.91 6.67 -1.62
N ASN A 34 1.62 6.30 -2.68
CA ASN A 34 1.43 5.05 -3.40
C ASN A 34 2.79 4.43 -3.70
N LEU A 35 2.86 3.11 -3.58
CA LEU A 35 4.00 2.28 -3.96
C LEU A 35 3.48 1.06 -4.72
N GLU A 36 4.02 0.82 -5.90
CA GLU A 36 3.75 -0.39 -6.68
C GLU A 36 5.06 -1.11 -6.95
N GLU A 37 5.25 -2.30 -6.39
CA GLU A 37 6.49 -3.05 -6.59
C GLU A 37 6.40 -3.94 -7.84
N PRO A 38 7.53 -4.22 -8.52
CA PRO A 38 7.57 -5.12 -9.68
C PRO A 38 7.03 -6.54 -9.41
N ASN A 39 7.07 -6.98 -8.15
CA ASN A 39 6.55 -8.29 -7.71
C ASN A 39 5.00 -8.33 -7.60
N GLY A 40 4.31 -7.22 -7.94
CA GLY A 40 2.86 -7.09 -7.87
C GLY A 40 2.31 -6.65 -6.50
N SER A 41 3.17 -6.49 -5.49
CA SER A 41 2.78 -5.93 -4.19
C SER A 41 2.52 -4.44 -4.31
N LYS A 42 1.52 -3.95 -3.58
CA LYS A 42 1.11 -2.55 -3.62
C LYS A 42 0.90 -1.99 -2.23
N ARG A 43 1.12 -0.69 -2.07
CA ARG A 43 0.75 0.04 -0.88
C ARG A 43 0.16 1.38 -1.26
N GLU A 44 -1.04 1.67 -0.78
CA GLU A 44 -1.62 3.00 -0.83
C GLU A 44 -1.82 3.51 0.60
N GLU A 45 -1.55 4.78 0.84
CA GLU A 45 -1.72 5.41 2.14
C GLU A 45 -2.13 6.87 1.98
N ILE A 46 -3.04 7.32 2.82
CA ILE A 46 -3.44 8.71 2.94
C ILE A 46 -3.33 9.09 4.42
N GLY A 47 -2.60 10.17 4.69
CA GLY A 47 -2.63 10.85 5.98
C GLY A 47 -3.44 12.13 5.86
N LEU A 48 -4.31 12.39 6.83
CA LEU A 48 -5.19 13.54 6.89
C LEU A 48 -5.11 14.19 8.27
N ILE A 49 -5.09 15.52 8.31
CA ILE A 49 -5.34 16.34 9.49
C ILE A 49 -6.78 16.83 9.37
N LEU A 50 -7.64 16.36 10.26
CA LEU A 50 -9.04 16.78 10.32
C LEU A 50 -9.16 17.99 11.26
N ASN A 51 -9.95 18.99 10.85
CA ASN A 51 -10.18 20.23 11.61
C ASN A 51 -8.89 20.96 12.05
N PRO A 52 -7.94 21.23 11.14
CA PRO A 52 -6.68 21.89 11.48
C PRO A 52 -6.93 23.25 12.12
N GLY A 53 -6.19 23.55 13.19
CA GLY A 53 -6.28 24.83 13.92
C GLY A 53 -7.48 24.94 14.86
N THR A 54 -8.13 23.83 15.20
CA THR A 54 -9.24 23.78 16.17
C THR A 54 -8.89 22.91 17.38
N ASP A 55 -9.69 22.98 18.44
CA ASP A 55 -9.62 22.09 19.60
C ASP A 55 -9.98 20.62 19.29
N LYS A 56 -10.51 20.37 18.09
CA LYS A 56 -10.92 19.05 17.58
C LYS A 56 -10.00 18.55 16.48
N GLU A 57 -8.78 19.07 16.41
CA GLU A 57 -7.77 18.61 15.46
C GLU A 57 -7.48 17.12 15.66
N GLU A 58 -7.47 16.35 14.58
CA GLU A 58 -7.25 14.90 14.63
C GLU A 58 -6.38 14.43 13.46
N HIS A 59 -5.41 13.57 13.75
CA HIS A 59 -4.58 12.94 12.74
C HIS A 59 -5.14 11.55 12.40
N VAL A 60 -5.48 11.35 11.14
CA VAL A 60 -5.99 10.07 10.63
C VAL A 60 -5.05 9.57 9.55
N ARG A 61 -4.62 8.31 9.67
CA ARG A 61 -3.91 7.59 8.62
C ARG A 61 -4.74 6.39 8.21
N MET A 62 -4.95 6.22 6.91
CA MET A 62 -5.58 5.01 6.39
C MET A 62 -4.88 4.55 5.13
N GLY A 63 -4.89 3.25 4.90
CA GLY A 63 -4.24 2.71 3.73
C GLY A 63 -4.53 1.24 3.50
N THR A 64 -3.94 0.75 2.42
CA THR A 64 -3.97 -0.63 2.02
C THR A 64 -2.55 -1.12 1.76
N TYR A 65 -2.30 -2.38 2.07
CA TYR A 65 -1.13 -3.12 1.63
C TYR A 65 -1.63 -4.40 0.96
N SER A 66 -1.16 -4.68 -0.26
CA SER A 66 -1.42 -5.94 -0.94
C SER A 66 -0.14 -6.64 -1.33
N SER A 67 -0.17 -7.97 -1.27
CA SER A 67 0.89 -8.85 -1.75
C SER A 67 0.28 -9.95 -2.61
N TYR A 68 0.88 -10.20 -3.77
CA TYR A 68 0.45 -11.24 -4.69
C TYR A 68 1.40 -12.44 -4.65
N ASP A 69 0.84 -13.65 -4.54
CA ASP A 69 1.58 -14.91 -4.64
C ASP A 69 1.20 -15.63 -5.94
N GLU A 70 2.15 -15.65 -6.87
CA GLU A 70 2.02 -16.33 -8.17
C GLU A 70 1.82 -17.85 -8.05
N LYS A 71 2.40 -18.49 -7.02
CA LYS A 71 2.34 -19.96 -6.87
C LYS A 71 0.93 -20.41 -6.54
N THR A 72 0.23 -19.66 -5.69
CA THR A 72 -1.12 -19.96 -5.22
C THR A 72 -2.18 -19.14 -5.94
N ASP A 73 -1.78 -18.23 -6.83
CA ASP A 73 -2.65 -17.26 -7.52
C ASP A 73 -3.59 -16.52 -6.56
N THR A 74 -2.99 -16.07 -5.46
CA THR A 74 -3.69 -15.48 -4.32
C THR A 74 -3.16 -14.08 -4.04
N GLU A 75 -4.08 -13.12 -3.89
CA GLU A 75 -3.80 -11.77 -3.44
C GLU A 75 -4.22 -11.64 -1.97
N SER A 76 -3.31 -11.19 -1.12
CA SER A 76 -3.59 -10.86 0.28
C SER A 76 -3.62 -9.36 0.43
N ILE A 77 -4.70 -8.81 1.00
CA ILE A 77 -4.93 -7.38 1.17
C ILE A 77 -5.14 -7.09 2.65
N THR A 78 -4.42 -6.11 3.19
CA THR A 78 -4.63 -5.58 4.53
C THR A 78 -5.04 -4.12 4.43
N MET A 79 -6.20 -3.78 4.98
CA MET A 79 -6.69 -2.41 5.11
C MET A 79 -6.49 -1.96 6.55
N TYR A 80 -5.98 -0.76 6.76
CA TYR A 80 -5.75 -0.22 8.10
C TYR A 80 -6.22 1.22 8.25
N THR A 81 -6.59 1.56 9.48
CA THR A 81 -6.90 2.92 9.92
C THR A 81 -6.26 3.13 11.28
N ALA A 82 -5.52 4.22 11.42
CA ALA A 82 -5.00 4.72 12.69
C ALA A 82 -5.60 6.12 12.91
N ASP A 83 -6.38 6.26 13.98
CA ASP A 83 -7.05 7.49 14.38
C ASP A 83 -6.99 7.66 15.90
N LYS A 84 -7.68 8.65 16.49
CA LYS A 84 -7.65 8.88 17.95
C LYS A 84 -8.16 7.69 18.77
N ASN A 85 -8.95 6.80 18.17
CA ASN A 85 -9.50 5.60 18.78
C ASN A 85 -8.56 4.39 18.63
N GLY A 86 -7.36 4.60 18.11
CA GLY A 86 -6.32 3.57 17.97
C GLY A 86 -6.22 2.98 16.56
N TYR A 87 -5.47 1.88 16.47
CA TYR A 87 -5.23 1.17 15.22
C TYR A 87 -6.27 0.07 14.99
N LYS A 88 -6.84 0.04 13.79
CA LYS A 88 -7.79 -0.96 13.33
C LYS A 88 -7.31 -1.52 12.00
N ALA A 89 -7.26 -2.84 11.87
CA ALA A 89 -6.90 -3.51 10.63
C ALA A 89 -7.90 -4.59 10.26
N ARG A 90 -8.08 -4.80 8.96
CA ARG A 90 -8.86 -5.90 8.38
C ARG A 90 -8.02 -6.56 7.28
N TYR A 91 -8.08 -7.88 7.21
CA TYR A 91 -7.38 -8.66 6.20
C TYR A 91 -8.40 -9.34 5.29
N GLU A 92 -8.09 -9.42 4.00
CA GLU A 92 -8.86 -10.12 2.98
C GLU A 92 -7.89 -10.94 2.12
N VAL A 93 -8.28 -12.17 1.77
CA VAL A 93 -7.51 -13.04 0.89
C VAL A 93 -8.38 -13.39 -0.30
N LYS A 94 -7.92 -13.04 -1.51
CA LYS A 94 -8.63 -13.27 -2.78
C LYS A 94 -7.86 -14.27 -3.61
N ASN A 95 -8.47 -15.42 -3.93
CA ASN A 95 -7.92 -16.36 -4.88
C ASN A 95 -8.55 -16.13 -6.26
N ARG A 96 -7.75 -15.77 -7.27
CA ARG A 96 -8.26 -15.34 -8.58
C ARG A 96 -8.83 -16.51 -9.41
N LYS A 97 -8.39 -17.74 -9.16
CA LYS A 97 -8.92 -18.95 -9.80
C LYS A 97 -10.26 -19.40 -9.22
N LEU A 98 -10.41 -19.32 -7.90
CA LEU A 98 -11.63 -19.77 -7.22
C LEU A 98 -12.83 -18.82 -7.42
N SER A 99 -12.59 -17.53 -7.69
CA SER A 99 -13.68 -16.55 -7.79
C SER A 99 -14.61 -16.76 -8.99
N ASN A 100 -14.14 -17.29 -10.12
CA ASN A 100 -14.97 -17.37 -11.35
C ASN A 100 -15.58 -18.76 -11.59
N ALA A 101 -14.95 -19.84 -11.13
CA ALA A 101 -15.43 -21.21 -11.32
C ALA A 101 -16.45 -21.63 -10.25
N VAL A 102 -16.22 -21.24 -8.98
CA VAL A 102 -17.09 -21.62 -7.86
C VAL A 102 -18.43 -20.87 -7.88
N LEU A 103 -18.45 -19.61 -8.35
CA LEU A 103 -19.70 -18.84 -8.50
C LEU A 103 -20.64 -19.43 -9.58
N LYS A 104 -20.09 -20.06 -10.63
CA LYS A 104 -20.89 -20.74 -11.67
C LYS A 104 -21.45 -22.08 -11.20
N SER A 105 -20.76 -22.80 -10.33
CA SER A 105 -21.27 -24.07 -9.78
C SER A 105 -22.28 -23.88 -8.64
N ALA A 106 -22.27 -22.73 -7.95
CA ALA A 106 -23.22 -22.44 -6.86
C ALA A 106 -24.61 -21.97 -7.34
N THR A 107 -24.78 -21.71 -8.65
CA THR A 107 -26.06 -21.27 -9.25
C THR A 107 -26.80 -22.36 -10.03
N PHE A 108 -26.36 -23.61 -9.97
CA PHE A 108 -27.10 -24.75 -10.53
C PHE A 108 -27.61 -25.67 -9.40
N ASN A 109 -28.75 -25.32 -8.84
CA ASN A 109 -29.67 -26.30 -8.27
C ASN A 109 -30.95 -26.19 -9.09
N GLY A 110 -31.21 -27.23 -9.88
CA GLY A 110 -32.47 -27.42 -10.60
C GLY A 110 -33.64 -27.77 -9.70
#